data_AF-A0A945ZN99-F1
#
_entry.id   AF-A0A945ZN99-F1
#
_cell.length_a   1.000
_cell.length_b   1.000
_cell.length_c   1.000
_cell.angle_alpha   90.00
_cell.angle_beta   90.00
_cell.angle_gamma   90.00
#
_symmetry.space_group_name_H-M   'P 1'
#
loop_
_entity.id
_entity.type
_entity.pdbx_description
1 polymer ?
#
loop_
_entity_poly.entity_id
_entity_poly.type
_entity_poly.pdbx_seq_one_letter_code
_entity_poly.pdbx_strand_id
1 'polypeptide(L)'
;MTSSGRTRTVWMLVAWMSVLSLVVIAFKLYPMNEKWGRVQSRSSQVEFGTDEDLESVIGFLETRLEERGEYIFSIENTPMRITNVLFLTDGSGRRLRRDKNAIRVSMIYQSENRFYTQLSYRGKSFTASPGDTFDELGHVIWIDQTQVIVKNEGKTMSYPAPGSEETTPKELKDFVVPGQQPGSKDESKINS
;
A
#
# COMPACT_ATOMS: atom_id res chain seq x y z
N MET A 1 -71.13 40.25 13.55
CA MET A 1 -70.62 38.87 13.74
C MET A 1 -69.80 38.85 15.02
N THR A 2 -70.29 38.14 16.05
CA THR A 2 -69.82 38.24 17.44
C THR A 2 -68.39 37.68 17.61
N SER A 3 -67.57 38.38 18.41
CA SER A 3 -66.17 38.03 18.70
C SER A 3 -66.01 36.62 19.28
N SER A 4 -67.04 36.10 19.95
CA SER A 4 -67.08 34.78 20.59
C SER A 4 -66.88 33.61 19.60
N GLY A 5 -67.39 33.72 18.36
CA GLY A 5 -67.23 32.67 17.34
C GLY A 5 -65.78 32.50 16.89
N ARG A 6 -65.04 33.61 16.77
CA ARG A 6 -63.61 33.61 16.36
C ARG A 6 -62.71 33.06 17.46
N THR A 7 -62.98 33.40 18.72
CA THR A 7 -62.23 32.88 19.86
C THR A 7 -62.37 31.36 19.99
N ARG A 8 -63.59 30.82 19.79
CA ARG A 8 -63.84 29.37 19.83
C ARG A 8 -63.07 28.62 18.73
N THR A 9 -63.00 29.16 17.52
CA THR A 9 -62.23 28.54 16.43
C THR A 9 -60.73 28.56 16.68
N VAL A 10 -60.20 29.63 17.29
CA VAL A 10 -58.76 29.71 17.65
C VAL A 10 -58.41 28.68 18.72
N TRP A 11 -59.22 28.56 19.78
CA TRP A 11 -58.99 27.55 20.83
C TRP A 11 -59.07 26.11 20.30
N MET A 12 -59.98 25.85 19.36
CA MET A 12 -60.07 24.53 18.73
C MET A 12 -58.82 24.20 17.90
N LEU A 13 -58.28 25.19 17.17
CA LEU A 13 -57.06 25.04 16.39
C LEU A 13 -55.84 24.78 17.28
N VAL A 14 -55.71 25.49 18.40
CA VAL A 14 -54.63 25.28 19.38
C VAL A 14 -54.72 23.89 20.00
N ALA A 15 -55.93 23.41 20.31
CA ALA A 15 -56.13 22.06 20.84
C ALA A 15 -55.67 20.99 19.83
N TRP A 16 -56.03 21.13 18.56
CA TRP A 16 -55.57 20.22 17.50
C TRP A 16 -54.05 20.23 17.33
N MET A 17 -53.44 21.41 17.34
CA MET A 17 -51.98 21.55 17.21
C MET A 17 -51.23 20.91 18.39
N SER A 18 -51.78 21.03 19.61
CA SER A 18 -51.22 20.39 20.81
C SER A 18 -51.29 18.86 20.73
N VAL A 19 -52.43 18.31 20.31
CA VAL A 19 -52.60 16.86 20.12
C VAL A 19 -51.62 16.34 19.06
N LEU A 20 -51.48 17.06 17.95
CA LEU A 20 -50.58 16.68 16.87
C LEU A 20 -49.10 16.69 17.30
N SER A 21 -48.71 17.64 18.15
CA SER A 21 -47.37 17.69 18.76
C SER A 21 -47.07 16.46 19.62
N LEU A 22 -48.03 16.04 20.46
CA LEU A 22 -47.88 14.84 21.29
C LEU A 22 -47.73 13.56 20.46
N VAL A 23 -48.48 13.45 19.35
CA VAL A 23 -48.38 12.31 18.43
C VAL A 23 -46.99 12.23 17.80
N VAL A 24 -46.43 13.37 17.38
CA VAL A 24 -45.07 13.43 16.81
C VAL A 24 -44.01 13.01 17.83
N ILE A 25 -44.14 13.47 19.09
CA ILE A 25 -43.22 13.09 20.18
C ILE A 25 -43.31 11.59 20.45
N ALA A 26 -44.53 11.03 20.53
CA ALA A 26 -44.73 9.61 20.78
C ALA A 26 -44.11 8.73 19.68
N PHE A 27 -44.31 9.09 18.40
CA PHE A 27 -43.70 8.39 17.27
C PHE A 27 -42.17 8.45 17.30
N LYS A 28 -41.59 9.57 17.75
CA LYS A 28 -40.14 9.73 17.88
C LYS A 28 -39.55 8.96 19.07
N LEU A 29 -40.32 8.81 20.15
CA LEU A 29 -39.89 8.09 21.36
C LEU A 29 -39.88 6.57 21.16
N TYR A 30 -40.81 6.05 20.34
CA TYR A 30 -40.93 4.61 20.04
C TYR A 30 -39.60 3.96 19.58
N PRO A 31 -38.89 4.43 18.55
CA PRO A 31 -37.63 3.83 18.11
C PRO A 31 -36.44 4.16 19.03
N MET A 32 -36.60 5.07 19.99
CA MET A 32 -35.52 5.43 20.92
C MET A 32 -35.38 4.39 22.02
N ASN A 33 -36.48 3.79 22.48
CA ASN A 33 -36.49 2.77 23.53
C ASN A 33 -35.65 1.52 23.17
N GLU A 34 -35.76 1.04 21.92
CA GLU A 34 -34.96 -0.12 21.46
C GLU A 34 -33.45 0.16 21.40
N LYS A 35 -33.08 1.41 21.11
CA LYS A 35 -31.66 1.83 21.08
C LYS A 35 -31.07 1.90 22.48
N TRP A 36 -31.84 2.34 23.47
CA TRP A 36 -31.42 2.36 24.87
C TRP A 36 -31.13 0.95 25.41
N GLY A 37 -31.98 -0.03 25.11
CA GLY A 37 -31.74 -1.43 25.51
C GLY A 37 -30.44 -2.00 24.93
N ARG A 38 -30.12 -1.67 23.67
CA ARG A 38 -28.89 -2.10 23.00
C ARG A 38 -27.63 -1.41 23.56
N VAL A 39 -27.75 -0.16 23.98
CA VAL A 39 -26.63 0.56 24.61
C VAL A 39 -26.38 0.01 26.01
N GLN A 40 -27.44 -0.24 26.78
CA GLN A 40 -27.38 -0.86 28.11
C GLN A 40 -26.71 -2.25 28.07
N SER A 41 -27.08 -3.10 27.10
CA SER A 41 -26.51 -4.45 26.96
C SER A 41 -25.04 -4.41 26.52
N ARG A 42 -24.65 -3.41 25.72
CA ARG A 42 -23.25 -3.19 25.34
C ARG A 42 -22.43 -2.69 26.52
N SER A 43 -22.96 -1.82 27.36
CA SER A 43 -22.25 -1.35 28.55
C SER A 43 -22.11 -2.43 29.62
N SER A 44 -23.11 -3.30 29.81
CA SER A 44 -22.99 -4.43 30.75
C SER A 44 -21.99 -5.48 30.29
N GLN A 45 -21.75 -5.61 28.98
CA GLN A 45 -20.73 -6.50 28.42
C GLN A 45 -19.33 -5.86 28.38
N VAL A 46 -19.21 -4.57 28.71
CA VAL A 46 -17.95 -3.79 28.72
C VAL A 46 -17.52 -3.48 30.16
N GLU A 47 -18.17 -4.06 31.17
CA GLU A 47 -17.68 -4.03 32.54
C GLU A 47 -16.43 -4.92 32.66
N PHE A 48 -15.32 -4.37 32.16
CA PHE A 48 -13.95 -4.87 32.32
C PHE A 48 -13.67 -5.05 33.80
N GLY A 49 -13.70 -6.30 34.29
CA GLY A 49 -13.43 -6.58 35.70
C GLY A 49 -14.11 -7.83 36.26
N THR A 50 -14.78 -8.64 35.45
CA THR A 50 -15.24 -9.94 35.91
C THR A 50 -14.04 -10.90 35.94
N ASP A 51 -13.82 -11.56 37.08
CA ASP A 51 -12.71 -12.48 37.38
C ASP A 51 -12.44 -13.48 36.24
N GLU A 52 -13.48 -13.88 35.52
CA GLU A 52 -13.44 -14.85 34.41
C GLU A 52 -12.66 -14.37 33.18
N ASP A 53 -12.72 -13.08 32.84
CA ASP A 53 -11.93 -12.54 31.74
C ASP A 53 -10.44 -12.52 32.11
N LEU A 54 -10.12 -12.21 33.37
CA LEU A 54 -8.75 -12.26 33.87
C LEU A 54 -8.21 -13.67 33.96
N GLU A 55 -9.02 -14.63 34.45
CA GLU A 55 -8.67 -16.04 34.51
C GLU A 55 -8.40 -16.61 33.11
N SER A 56 -9.21 -16.24 32.11
CA SER A 56 -8.99 -16.64 30.72
C SER A 56 -7.68 -16.10 30.13
N VAL A 57 -7.34 -14.85 30.45
CA VAL A 57 -6.10 -14.20 29.99
C VAL A 57 -4.89 -14.80 30.70
N ILE A 58 -4.99 -15.06 32.01
CA ILE A 58 -3.93 -15.73 32.78
C ILE A 58 -3.71 -17.14 32.25
N GLY A 59 -4.77 -17.93 32.07
CA GLY A 59 -4.68 -19.28 31.52
C GLY A 59 -4.07 -19.31 30.12
N PHE A 60 -4.41 -18.34 29.26
CA PHE A 60 -3.77 -18.19 27.96
C PHE A 60 -2.27 -17.89 28.07
N LEU A 61 -1.88 -17.03 29.00
CA LEU A 61 -0.47 -16.65 29.21
C LEU A 61 0.35 -17.79 29.80
N GLU A 62 -0.20 -18.55 30.76
CA GLU A 62 0.45 -19.72 31.36
C GLU A 62 0.67 -20.83 30.34
N THR A 63 -0.37 -21.18 29.58
CA THR A 63 -0.28 -22.19 28.51
C THR A 63 0.81 -21.83 27.50
N ARG A 64 0.86 -20.56 27.09
CA ARG A 64 1.88 -20.04 26.15
C ARG A 64 3.28 -20.01 26.73
N LEU A 65 3.41 -19.79 28.04
CA LEU A 65 4.71 -19.80 28.71
C LEU A 65 5.26 -21.23 28.79
N GLU A 66 4.39 -22.19 29.11
CA GLU A 66 4.74 -23.61 29.17
C GLU A 66 5.15 -24.15 27.79
N GLU A 67 4.38 -23.86 26.74
CA GLU A 67 4.71 -24.19 25.34
C GLU A 67 6.09 -23.63 24.91
N ARG A 68 6.47 -22.44 25.41
CA ARG A 68 7.78 -21.83 25.12
C ARG A 68 8.91 -22.44 25.92
N GLY A 69 8.63 -22.99 27.10
CA GLY A 69 9.61 -23.69 27.93
C GLY A 69 10.04 -25.03 27.32
N GLU A 70 9.13 -25.72 26.64
CA GLU A 70 9.36 -27.02 26.01
C GLU A 70 9.97 -26.91 24.59
N TYR A 71 10.05 -25.71 24.01
CA TYR A 71 10.50 -25.52 22.64
C TYR A 71 12.02 -25.73 22.48
N ILE A 72 12.41 -26.89 21.96
CA ILE A 72 13.79 -27.19 21.54
C ILE A 72 13.96 -26.80 20.08
N PHE A 73 14.80 -25.80 19.82
CA PHE A 73 15.13 -25.34 18.46
C PHE A 73 15.91 -26.43 17.71
N SER A 74 15.23 -27.21 16.85
CA SER A 74 15.86 -28.10 15.88
C SER A 74 15.88 -27.46 14.49
N ILE A 75 17.06 -27.42 13.86
CA ILE A 75 17.34 -26.71 12.58
C ILE A 75 17.22 -27.66 11.38
N GLU A 76 16.47 -28.75 11.51
CA GLU A 76 16.40 -29.75 10.44
C GLU A 76 15.35 -29.35 9.38
N ASN A 77 15.80 -28.57 8.40
CA ASN A 77 15.24 -28.45 7.05
C ASN A 77 13.88 -27.76 6.81
N THR A 78 13.48 -26.79 7.65
CA THR A 78 12.56 -25.73 7.21
C THR A 78 13.17 -24.36 7.50
N PRO A 79 13.51 -23.53 6.49
CA PRO A 79 13.92 -22.18 6.77
C PRO A 79 12.75 -21.45 7.43
N MET A 80 13.00 -20.97 8.65
CA MET A 80 12.17 -20.06 9.42
C MET A 80 11.41 -19.12 8.48
N ARG A 81 10.08 -19.11 8.48
CA ARG A 81 9.29 -18.12 7.72
C ARG A 81 9.46 -16.74 8.37
N ILE A 82 10.52 -16.02 7.99
CA ILE A 82 10.81 -14.62 8.39
C ILE A 82 9.87 -13.63 7.67
N THR A 83 8.63 -14.02 7.35
CA THR A 83 7.75 -13.27 6.46
C THR A 83 6.71 -12.41 7.17
N ASN A 84 6.69 -12.36 8.51
CA ASN A 84 5.81 -11.43 9.21
C ASN A 84 6.40 -10.93 10.53
N VAL A 85 7.42 -10.08 10.43
CA VAL A 85 7.71 -9.10 11.47
C VAL A 85 7.02 -7.80 11.04
N LEU A 86 5.87 -7.50 11.63
CA LEU A 86 5.23 -6.19 11.47
C LEU A 86 6.12 -5.15 12.13
N PHE A 87 6.76 -4.29 11.34
CA PHE A 87 7.43 -3.10 11.87
C PHE A 87 6.32 -2.15 12.38
N LEU A 88 5.97 -2.27 13.67
CA LEU A 88 5.15 -1.28 14.38
C LEU A 88 5.89 0.04 14.32
N THR A 89 5.53 0.83 13.32
CA THR A 89 6.18 2.09 13.05
C THR A 89 5.32 3.17 13.68
N ASP A 90 5.68 3.58 14.89
CA ASP A 90 5.23 4.84 15.46
C ASP A 90 5.78 5.98 14.58
N GLY A 91 4.93 6.48 13.67
CA GLY A 91 4.94 7.83 13.09
C GLY A 91 6.17 8.35 12.34
N SER A 92 7.33 7.68 12.37
CA SER A 92 8.61 8.26 11.95
C SER A 92 9.69 7.21 11.58
N GLY A 93 9.31 5.96 11.33
CA GLY A 93 10.29 4.89 11.09
C GLY A 93 11.14 5.12 9.85
N ARG A 94 12.43 4.85 10.03
CA ARG A 94 13.41 4.74 8.95
C ARG A 94 12.83 3.84 7.86
N ARG A 95 12.54 4.42 6.69
CA ARG A 95 12.21 3.70 5.45
C ARG A 95 13.14 2.49 5.38
N LEU A 96 12.55 1.28 5.20
CA LEU A 96 13.28 0.03 4.94
C LEU A 96 14.53 0.38 4.13
N ARG A 97 15.72 0.16 4.71
CA ARG A 97 16.99 0.66 4.19
C ARG A 97 17.19 0.08 2.78
N ARG A 98 16.75 0.83 1.77
CA ARG A 98 16.82 0.39 0.37
C ARG A 98 18.29 0.36 -0.04
N ASP A 99 18.70 -0.73 -0.67
CA ASP A 99 20.04 -0.85 -1.23
C ASP A 99 20.30 0.26 -2.24
N LYS A 100 21.16 1.20 -1.85
CA LYS A 100 21.55 2.34 -2.70
C LYS A 100 22.45 1.89 -3.86
N ASN A 101 23.06 0.72 -3.78
CA ASN A 101 24.02 0.23 -4.79
C ASN A 101 23.37 -0.57 -5.93
N ALA A 102 22.04 -0.67 -5.97
CA ALA A 102 21.33 -1.32 -7.07
C ALA A 102 20.79 -0.27 -8.05
N ILE A 103 21.00 -0.47 -9.35
CA ILE A 103 20.34 0.30 -10.41
C ILE A 103 18.86 -0.07 -10.42
N ARG A 104 17.99 0.93 -10.49
CA ARG A 104 16.53 0.76 -10.58
C ARG A 104 15.94 1.64 -11.66
N VAL A 105 14.92 1.13 -12.34
CA VAL A 105 14.11 1.92 -13.25
C VAL A 105 13.01 2.61 -12.43
N SER A 106 13.01 3.94 -12.42
CA SER A 106 11.98 4.74 -11.74
C SER A 106 10.75 4.91 -12.60
N MET A 107 10.95 5.13 -13.91
CA MET A 107 9.88 5.28 -14.90
C MET A 107 10.45 5.10 -16.31
N ILE A 108 9.62 4.59 -17.23
CA ILE A 108 9.88 4.61 -18.68
C ILE A 108 8.78 5.43 -19.33
N TYR A 109 9.15 6.29 -20.28
CA TYR A 109 8.21 7.10 -21.05
C TYR A 109 8.58 7.08 -22.54
N GLN A 110 7.58 7.29 -23.40
CA GLN A 110 7.75 7.29 -24.85
C GLN A 110 7.51 8.69 -25.40
N SER A 111 8.39 9.16 -26.28
CA SER A 111 8.23 10.40 -27.05
C SER A 111 8.68 10.17 -28.48
N GLU A 112 7.90 10.64 -29.46
CA GLU A 112 8.26 10.60 -30.89
C GLU A 112 8.79 9.23 -31.37
N ASN A 113 8.16 8.15 -30.89
CA ASN A 113 8.51 6.75 -31.19
C ASN A 113 9.87 6.26 -30.61
N ARG A 114 10.41 6.94 -29.61
CA ARG A 114 11.59 6.51 -28.83
C ARG A 114 11.24 6.36 -27.36
N PHE A 115 11.84 5.38 -26.71
CA PHE A 115 11.71 5.17 -25.27
C PHE A 115 12.84 5.87 -24.53
N TYR A 116 12.48 6.49 -23.42
CA TYR A 116 13.38 7.14 -22.48
C TYR A 116 13.10 6.59 -21.09
N THR A 117 14.10 6.62 -20.23
CA THR A 117 13.98 6.08 -18.88
C THR A 117 14.58 7.03 -17.85
N GLN A 118 14.03 7.01 -16.64
CA GLN A 118 14.65 7.62 -15.48
C GLN A 118 15.18 6.51 -14.58
N LEU A 119 16.49 6.43 -14.42
CA LEU A 119 17.19 5.46 -13.58
C LEU A 119 17.51 6.06 -12.22
N SER A 120 17.46 5.25 -11.16
CA SER A 120 17.94 5.60 -9.83
C SER A 120 19.13 4.72 -9.46
N TYR A 121 20.24 5.37 -9.11
CA TYR A 121 21.45 4.69 -8.62
C TYR A 121 22.11 5.55 -7.56
N ARG A 122 22.47 4.94 -6.41
CA ARG A 122 23.13 5.61 -5.27
C ARG A 122 22.40 6.86 -4.74
N GLY A 123 21.08 6.93 -4.95
CA GLY A 123 20.25 8.07 -4.55
C GLY A 123 20.27 9.24 -5.53
N LYS A 124 20.97 9.11 -6.66
CA LYS A 124 20.91 10.03 -7.80
C LYS A 124 19.90 9.51 -8.82
N SER A 125 19.27 10.43 -9.55
CA SER A 125 18.37 10.12 -10.67
C SER A 125 19.02 10.54 -11.99
N PHE A 126 19.04 9.64 -12.97
CA PHE A 126 19.61 9.86 -14.28
C PHE A 126 18.52 9.69 -15.34
N THR A 127 18.42 10.62 -16.26
CA THR A 127 17.58 10.45 -17.46
C THR A 127 18.45 9.86 -18.55
N ALA A 128 18.03 8.75 -19.14
CA ALA A 128 18.78 8.04 -20.15
C ALA A 128 17.95 7.76 -21.40
N SER A 129 18.63 7.82 -22.53
CA SER A 129 18.15 7.41 -23.85
C SER A 129 18.96 6.21 -24.37
N PRO A 130 18.46 5.46 -25.37
CA PRO A 130 19.19 4.33 -25.93
C PRO A 130 20.50 4.82 -26.56
N GLY A 131 21.64 4.25 -26.16
CA GLY A 131 22.97 4.66 -26.60
C GLY A 131 23.75 5.55 -25.63
N ASP A 132 23.09 6.08 -24.58
CA ASP A 132 23.78 6.92 -23.60
C ASP A 132 24.74 6.10 -22.72
N THR A 133 25.90 6.69 -22.44
CA THR A 133 26.92 6.10 -21.55
C THR A 133 27.13 6.99 -20.33
N PHE A 134 27.05 6.39 -19.14
CA PHE A 134 27.28 7.06 -17.87
C PHE A 134 28.42 6.40 -17.11
N ASP A 135 29.34 7.18 -16.54
CA ASP A 135 30.50 6.67 -15.79
C ASP A 135 30.12 5.75 -14.63
N GLU A 136 28.99 6.01 -13.95
CA GLU A 136 28.56 5.26 -12.76
C GLU A 136 27.63 4.06 -13.07
N LEU A 137 26.91 4.07 -14.21
CA LEU A 137 25.91 3.04 -14.55
C LEU A 137 26.32 2.12 -15.71
N GLY A 138 27.19 2.60 -16.60
CA GLY A 138 27.55 1.92 -17.84
C GLY A 138 26.76 2.43 -19.05
N HIS A 139 26.77 1.63 -20.12
CA HIS A 139 26.16 1.96 -21.41
C HIS A 139 24.73 1.41 -21.49
N VAL A 140 23.76 2.26 -21.78
CA VAL A 140 22.36 1.87 -22.00
C VAL A 140 22.21 1.37 -23.43
N ILE A 141 21.99 0.07 -23.60
CA ILE A 141 21.92 -0.55 -24.93
C ILE A 141 20.53 -0.36 -25.53
N TRP A 142 19.50 -0.72 -24.76
CA TRP A 142 18.14 -0.79 -25.26
C TRP A 142 17.15 -0.47 -24.15
N ILE A 143 16.07 0.21 -24.52
CA ILE A 143 14.95 0.55 -23.65
C ILE A 143 13.70 0.05 -24.34
N ASP A 144 12.95 -0.78 -23.64
CA ASP A 144 11.62 -1.24 -24.03
C ASP A 144 10.57 -0.72 -23.04
N GLN A 145 9.29 -0.97 -23.29
CA GLN A 145 8.21 -0.61 -22.37
C GLN A 145 8.30 -1.32 -21.02
N THR A 146 8.89 -2.52 -21.00
CA THR A 146 8.89 -3.42 -19.85
C THR A 146 10.24 -3.49 -19.13
N GLN A 147 11.34 -3.14 -19.80
CA GLN A 147 12.69 -3.30 -19.25
C GLN A 147 13.72 -2.37 -19.90
N VAL A 148 14.81 -2.14 -19.17
CA VAL A 148 15.99 -1.39 -19.61
C VAL A 148 17.20 -2.30 -19.56
N ILE A 149 17.97 -2.35 -20.64
CA ILE A 149 19.18 -3.17 -20.73
C ILE A 149 20.39 -2.27 -20.65
N VAL A 150 21.23 -2.52 -19.64
CA VAL A 150 22.45 -1.76 -19.38
C VAL A 150 23.64 -2.71 -19.37
N LYS A 151 24.72 -2.30 -20.03
CA LYS A 151 26.00 -3.02 -20.02
C LYS A 151 27.01 -2.29 -19.15
N ASN A 152 27.48 -2.99 -18.13
CA ASN A 152 28.47 -2.49 -17.19
C ASN A 152 29.61 -3.49 -17.03
N GLU A 153 30.86 -3.05 -17.16
CA GLU A 153 32.08 -3.87 -16.97
C GLU A 153 32.05 -5.25 -17.67
N GLY A 154 31.42 -5.33 -18.85
CA GLY A 154 31.30 -6.56 -19.62
C GLY A 154 30.08 -7.44 -19.30
N LYS A 155 29.30 -7.11 -18.27
CA LYS A 155 28.02 -7.78 -17.94
C LYS A 155 26.85 -7.01 -18.55
N THR A 156 25.93 -7.73 -19.18
CA THR A 156 24.68 -7.16 -19.71
C THR A 156 23.55 -7.51 -18.76
N MET A 157 22.94 -6.50 -18.15
CA MET A 157 21.89 -6.67 -17.14
C MET A 157 20.58 -6.09 -17.67
N SER A 158 19.50 -6.85 -17.54
CA SER A 158 18.13 -6.37 -17.73
C SER A 158 17.57 -5.88 -16.41
N TYR A 159 17.01 -4.68 -16.42
CA TYR A 159 16.34 -4.05 -15.28
C TYR A 159 14.86 -3.86 -15.61
N PRO A 160 13.94 -4.46 -14.83
CA PRO A 160 12.52 -4.35 -15.09
C PRO A 160 11.98 -2.95 -14.79
N ALA A 161 10.99 -2.55 -15.59
CA ALA A 161 10.19 -1.35 -15.38
C ALA A 161 9.24 -1.54 -14.18
N PRO A 162 8.89 -0.46 -13.46
CA PRO A 162 7.91 -0.53 -12.39
C PRO A 162 6.56 -0.99 -12.94
N GLY A 163 5.98 -2.03 -12.34
CA GLY A 163 4.69 -2.60 -12.76
C GLY A 163 4.78 -3.71 -13.80
N SER A 164 5.98 -4.10 -14.23
CA SER A 164 6.17 -5.33 -15.02
C SER A 164 6.08 -6.58 -14.12
N GLU A 165 5.84 -7.74 -14.74
CA GLU A 165 5.79 -9.03 -14.03
C GLU A 165 7.14 -9.41 -13.39
N GLU A 166 8.24 -8.89 -13.94
CA GLU A 166 9.58 -9.12 -13.44
C GLU A 166 9.94 -8.09 -12.36
N THR A 167 10.43 -8.56 -11.21
CA THR A 167 10.76 -7.69 -10.07
C THR A 167 12.26 -7.62 -9.80
N THR A 168 13.04 -8.53 -10.38
CA THR A 168 14.47 -8.69 -10.12
C THR A 168 15.30 -8.49 -11.39
N PRO A 169 16.42 -7.76 -11.34
CA PRO A 169 17.35 -7.66 -12.46
C PRO A 169 17.90 -9.03 -12.86
N LYS A 170 18.07 -9.27 -14.16
CA LYS A 170 18.58 -10.53 -14.72
C LYS A 170 19.81 -10.29 -15.58
N GLU A 171 20.79 -11.17 -15.49
CA GLU A 171 21.95 -11.14 -16.38
C GLU A 171 21.62 -11.81 -17.72
N LEU A 172 21.88 -11.12 -18.82
CA LEU A 172 21.69 -11.60 -20.19
C LEU A 172 23.06 -11.97 -20.78
N LYS A 173 23.23 -13.21 -21.21
CA LYS A 173 24.54 -13.70 -21.70
C LYS A 173 24.82 -13.39 -23.18
N ASP A 174 23.80 -13.16 -24.00
CA ASP A 174 23.96 -12.89 -25.44
C ASP A 174 22.83 -11.99 -25.99
N PHE A 175 22.72 -10.76 -25.50
CA PHE A 175 21.69 -9.85 -25.99
C PHE A 175 22.09 -9.22 -27.34
N VAL A 176 21.27 -9.45 -28.37
CA VAL A 176 21.36 -8.79 -29.68
C VAL A 176 20.24 -7.76 -29.76
N VAL A 177 20.59 -6.50 -30.04
CA VAL A 177 19.61 -5.42 -30.18
C VAL A 177 18.69 -5.73 -31.38
N PRO A 178 17.36 -5.76 -31.19
CA PRO A 178 16.45 -5.96 -32.30
C PRO A 178 16.56 -4.78 -33.27
N GLY A 179 17.03 -5.04 -34.49
CA GLY A 179 17.18 -4.03 -35.55
C GLY A 179 18.62 -3.59 -35.86
N GLN A 180 19.63 -4.09 -35.14
CA GLN A 180 21.04 -3.81 -35.46
C GLN A 180 21.68 -5.03 -36.12
N GLN A 181 21.80 -5.02 -37.46
CA GLN A 181 22.58 -6.01 -38.19
C GLN A 181 24.06 -5.95 -37.73
N PRO A 182 24.74 -7.09 -37.56
CA PRO A 182 26.16 -7.11 -37.26
C PRO A 182 26.95 -6.80 -38.53
N GLY A 183 27.18 -5.51 -38.81
CA GLY A 183 28.03 -5.11 -39.92
C GLY A 183 27.76 -3.74 -40.53
N SER A 184 28.08 -2.67 -39.81
CA SER A 184 28.63 -1.48 -40.47
C SER A 184 29.95 -1.14 -39.77
N LYS A 185 31.04 -1.63 -40.35
CA LYS A 185 32.36 -1.08 -40.06
C LYS A 185 32.31 0.38 -40.53
N ASP A 186 32.41 1.32 -39.61
CA ASP A 186 32.86 2.67 -39.95
C ASP A 186 34.33 2.58 -40.35
N GLU A 187 34.58 2.21 -41.60
CA GLU A 187 35.78 2.63 -42.32
C GLU A 187 35.63 4.12 -42.64
N SER A 188 35.92 4.96 -41.64
CA SER A 188 36.34 6.33 -41.89
C SER A 188 37.75 6.53 -41.35
N LYS A 189 38.69 5.80 -41.96
CA LYS A 189 40.09 6.23 -42.02
C LYS A 189 40.43 6.60 -43.46
N ILE A 190 40.74 7.88 -43.63
CA ILE A 190 41.85 8.40 -44.43
C ILE A 190 41.72 8.14 -45.94
N ASN A 191 41.33 9.18 -46.67
CA ASN A 191 41.89 9.53 -47.99
C ASN A 191 41.40 10.94 -48.36
N SER A 192 42.14 11.98 -47.98
CA SER A 192 42.96 12.78 -48.92
C SER A 192 43.66 13.93 -48.19
#